data_AF-A0A016TR19-F1
#
_entry.id   AF-A0A016TR19-F1
#
_cell.length_a   1.000
_cell.length_b   1.000
_cell.length_c   1.000
_cell.angle_alpha   90.00
_cell.angle_beta   90.00
_cell.angle_gamma   90.00
#
_symmetry.space_group_name_H-M   'P 1'
#
loop_
_entity.id
_entity.type
_entity.pdbx_description
1 polymer ?
#
loop_
_entity_poly.entity_id
_entity_poly.type
_entity_poly.pdbx_seq_one_letter_code
_entity_poly.pdbx_strand_id
1 'polypeptide(L)'
;MTEVEQIEKGDNRLVPEVTEEEKAQLDKEREEAKKTSSYPTAPEFPLADRVKELGLDVPLESPEFYEDLKTKPTTFYKDMKELPDYVAKKYIPDISRRYIELEKRIKVLESTLWALPREDRSLEEDRFEILTELLDKACQGFEIWDEHVERNIKYGHRVVLEARLLHLIESKFDIIERICAEFDKLKGDQHGVNNEREFLRYEIRHCDLMFTEIHESFLKSYLDMDW
;
A
#
# COMPACT_ATOMS: atom_id res chain seq x y z
N MET A 1 -42.38 -25.56 28.66
CA MET A 1 -42.36 -24.38 27.77
C MET A 1 -41.04 -23.68 28.01
N THR A 2 -40.33 -23.42 26.93
CA THR A 2 -38.87 -23.23 26.83
C THR A 2 -38.41 -21.84 27.28
N GLU A 3 -37.16 -21.76 27.75
CA GLU A 3 -36.43 -20.57 28.28
C GLU A 3 -36.32 -19.36 27.31
N VAL A 4 -37.02 -19.37 26.19
CA VAL A 4 -36.97 -18.36 25.13
C VAL A 4 -38.00 -17.24 25.33
N GLU A 5 -39.03 -17.43 26.18
CA GLU A 5 -40.09 -16.42 26.37
C GLU A 5 -39.80 -15.37 27.47
N GLN A 6 -38.68 -15.45 28.20
CA GLN A 6 -38.33 -14.47 29.24
C GLN A 6 -37.38 -13.35 28.79
N ILE A 7 -36.79 -13.44 27.59
CA ILE A 7 -35.83 -12.44 27.09
C ILE A 7 -36.55 -11.24 26.43
N GLU A 8 -37.83 -11.36 26.04
CA GLU A 8 -38.59 -10.28 25.39
C GLU A 8 -39.29 -9.31 26.35
N LYS A 9 -39.14 -9.46 27.66
CA LYS A 9 -39.59 -8.46 28.63
C LYS A 9 -38.36 -7.88 29.33
N GLY A 10 -37.86 -6.78 28.77
CA GLY A 10 -36.70 -6.05 29.28
C GLY A 10 -36.90 -5.52 30.69
N ASP A 11 -36.68 -6.36 31.69
CA ASP A 11 -36.64 -6.00 33.09
C ASP A 11 -35.29 -6.42 33.67
N ASN A 12 -34.22 -5.83 33.14
CA ASN A 12 -32.87 -5.97 33.67
C ASN A 12 -32.69 -5.02 34.87
N ARG A 13 -33.48 -5.23 35.95
CA ARG A 13 -33.44 -4.46 37.21
C ARG A 13 -32.32 -4.89 38.17
N LEU A 14 -31.22 -5.44 37.63
CA LEU A 14 -30.07 -5.91 38.43
C LEU A 14 -28.88 -4.94 38.44
N VAL A 15 -28.96 -3.82 37.71
CA VAL A 15 -27.95 -2.75 37.75
C VAL A 15 -28.58 -1.53 38.41
N PRO A 16 -28.07 -1.07 39.56
CA PRO A 16 -28.49 0.19 40.17
C PRO A 16 -28.32 1.34 39.17
N GLU A 17 -29.27 2.27 39.12
CA GLU A 17 -29.13 3.49 38.33
C GLU A 17 -27.91 4.26 38.81
N VAL A 18 -27.03 4.62 37.86
CA VAL A 18 -25.82 5.40 38.13
C VAL A 18 -26.23 6.73 38.75
N THR A 19 -25.72 7.03 39.93
CA THR A 19 -26.01 8.30 40.61
C THR A 19 -25.43 9.47 39.83
N GLU A 20 -25.98 10.67 40.02
CA GLU A 20 -25.47 11.89 39.35
C GLU A 20 -23.98 12.15 39.66
N GLU A 21 -23.49 11.73 40.83
CA GLU A 21 -22.07 11.81 41.20
C GLU A 21 -21.19 10.81 40.42
N GLU A 22 -21.65 9.56 40.27
CA GLU A 22 -20.95 8.54 39.47
C GLU A 22 -20.97 8.88 37.98
N LYS A 23 -22.04 9.51 37.49
CA LYS A 23 -22.16 10.00 36.12
C LYS A 23 -21.19 11.16 35.85
N ALA A 24 -21.06 12.08 36.80
CA ALA A 24 -20.07 13.14 36.75
C ALA A 24 -18.62 12.61 36.82
N GLN A 25 -18.37 11.54 37.58
CA GLN A 25 -17.07 10.86 37.61
C GLN A 25 -16.77 10.17 36.28
N LEU A 26 -17.72 9.45 35.69
CA LEU A 26 -17.56 8.80 34.38
C LEU A 26 -17.31 9.82 33.26
N ASP A 27 -18.00 10.97 33.29
CA ASP A 27 -17.77 12.04 32.32
C ASP A 27 -16.40 12.68 32.51
N LYS A 28 -15.95 12.83 33.76
CA LYS A 28 -14.60 13.33 34.07
C LYS A 28 -13.52 12.35 33.62
N GLU A 29 -13.69 11.05 33.87
CA GLU A 29 -12.79 9.99 33.40
C GLU A 29 -12.76 9.91 31.87
N ARG A 30 -13.90 10.11 31.19
CA ARG A 30 -13.97 10.20 29.72
C ARG A 30 -13.22 11.42 29.19
N GLU A 31 -13.35 12.59 29.82
CA GLU A 31 -12.66 13.81 29.42
C GLU A 31 -11.15 13.75 29.72
N GLU A 32 -10.75 13.07 30.81
CA GLU A 32 -9.34 12.79 31.11
C GLU A 32 -8.74 11.77 30.13
N ALA A 33 -9.48 10.70 29.78
CA ALA A 33 -9.08 9.71 28.78
C ALA A 33 -8.89 10.33 27.39
N LYS A 34 -9.74 11.29 27.00
CA LYS A 34 -9.58 12.07 25.75
C LYS A 34 -8.32 12.94 25.76
N LYS A 35 -7.87 13.43 26.93
CA LYS A 35 -6.65 14.25 27.05
C LYS A 35 -5.36 13.42 27.07
N THR A 36 -5.41 12.19 27.56
CA THR A 36 -4.24 11.28 27.60
C THR A 36 -4.12 10.38 26.37
N SER A 37 -5.12 10.35 25.50
CA SER A 37 -5.08 9.63 24.23
C SER A 37 -4.32 10.42 23.17
N SER A 38 -3.02 10.67 23.40
CA SER A 38 -2.13 10.92 22.27
C SER A 38 -1.80 9.56 21.65
N TYR A 39 -2.70 9.06 20.81
CA TYR A 39 -2.26 8.08 19.80
C TYR A 39 -1.05 8.70 19.09
N PRO A 40 0.06 7.96 18.88
CA PRO A 40 1.11 8.43 17.99
C PRO A 40 0.42 8.82 16.69
N THR A 41 0.51 10.07 16.30
CA THR A 41 0.02 10.51 14.99
C THR A 41 0.75 9.64 13.98
N ALA A 42 0.01 8.84 13.21
CA ALA A 42 0.62 7.96 12.22
C ALA A 42 1.56 8.80 11.35
N PRO A 43 2.82 8.35 11.13
CA PRO A 43 3.75 9.08 10.29
C PRO A 43 3.12 9.39 8.95
N GLU A 44 3.35 10.60 8.45
CA GLU A 44 2.75 11.03 7.19
C GLU A 44 3.30 10.23 5.99
N PHE A 45 4.54 9.71 6.10
CA PHE A 45 5.26 8.92 5.11
C PHE A 45 6.08 7.81 5.81
N PRO A 46 5.44 6.74 6.30
CA PRO A 46 6.10 5.70 7.08
C PRO A 46 7.28 5.03 6.36
N LEU A 47 7.25 4.88 5.04
CA LEU A 47 8.38 4.32 4.28
C LEU A 47 9.58 5.25 4.27
N ALA A 48 9.37 6.57 4.19
CA ALA A 48 10.46 7.53 4.26
C ALA A 48 11.21 7.47 5.60
N ASP A 49 10.47 7.36 6.71
CA ASP A 49 11.07 7.19 8.03
C ASP A 49 11.80 5.85 8.13
N ARG A 50 11.18 4.77 7.64
CA ARG A 50 11.78 3.43 7.62
C ARG A 50 13.08 3.36 6.82
N VAL A 51 13.12 3.96 5.63
CA VAL A 51 14.32 4.05 4.78
C VAL A 51 15.46 4.74 5.52
N LYS A 52 15.15 5.82 6.24
CA LYS A 52 16.12 6.60 7.01
C LYS A 52 16.63 5.85 8.24
N GLU A 53 15.74 5.15 8.96
CA GLU A 53 16.10 4.30 10.10
C GLU A 53 17.07 3.19 9.69
N LEU A 54 16.86 2.59 8.53
CA LEU A 54 17.71 1.55 7.97
C LEU A 54 18.96 2.10 7.25
N GLY A 55 19.08 3.43 7.12
CA GLY A 55 20.20 4.09 6.44
C GLY A 55 20.33 3.74 4.96
N LEU A 56 19.21 3.41 4.30
CA LEU A 56 19.20 2.98 2.90
C LEU A 56 19.33 4.16 1.93
N ASP A 57 19.04 5.38 2.38
CA ASP A 57 19.16 6.64 1.64
C ASP A 57 20.58 7.23 1.67
N VAL A 58 21.51 6.63 2.43
CA VAL A 58 22.88 7.14 2.54
C VAL A 58 23.61 6.99 1.19
N PRO A 59 24.04 8.08 0.55
CA PRO A 59 24.70 8.02 -0.75
C PRO A 59 26.06 7.33 -0.63
N LEU A 60 26.32 6.38 -1.53
CA LEU A 60 27.57 5.60 -1.62
C LEU A 60 28.39 5.93 -2.87
N GLU A 61 27.85 6.77 -3.75
CA GLU A 61 28.47 7.23 -4.99
C GLU A 61 28.28 8.74 -5.17
N SER A 62 28.84 9.29 -6.25
CA SER A 62 28.75 10.73 -6.53
C SER A 62 27.30 11.18 -6.79
N PRO A 63 26.97 12.46 -6.53
CA PRO A 63 25.66 13.01 -6.84
C PRO A 63 25.27 12.85 -8.33
N GLU A 64 26.24 12.98 -9.25
CA GLU A 64 25.99 12.84 -10.70
C GLU A 64 25.52 11.43 -11.07
N PHE A 65 26.03 10.41 -10.38
CA PHE A 65 25.57 9.04 -10.56
C PHE A 65 24.09 8.90 -10.22
N TYR A 66 23.65 9.46 -9.08
CA TYR A 66 22.25 9.40 -8.67
C TYR A 66 21.34 10.27 -9.55
N GLU A 67 21.81 11.42 -10.04
CA GLU A 67 21.05 12.21 -11.02
C GLU A 67 20.86 11.47 -12.36
N ASP A 68 21.87 10.73 -12.86
CA ASP A 68 21.68 9.88 -14.05
C ASP A 68 20.67 8.76 -13.79
N LEU A 69 20.71 8.13 -12.61
CA LEU A 69 19.77 7.04 -12.26
C LEU A 69 18.32 7.49 -12.27
N LYS A 70 18.00 8.73 -11.89
CA LYS A 70 16.62 9.27 -11.96
C LYS A 70 16.03 9.22 -13.37
N THR A 71 16.88 9.27 -14.41
CA THR A 71 16.43 9.22 -15.81
C THR A 71 16.15 7.81 -16.31
N LYS A 72 16.58 6.77 -15.57
CA LYS A 72 16.44 5.38 -16.00
C LYS A 72 15.07 4.82 -15.58
N PRO A 73 14.45 3.95 -16.39
CA PRO A 73 13.28 3.21 -15.98
C PRO A 73 13.64 2.14 -14.93
N THR A 74 12.67 1.69 -14.15
CA THR A 74 12.81 0.59 -13.17
C THR A 74 13.36 -0.70 -13.81
N THR A 75 13.08 -0.94 -15.09
CA THR A 75 13.61 -2.09 -15.85
C THR A 75 15.13 -2.05 -16.10
N PHE A 76 15.81 -0.92 -15.84
CA PHE A 76 17.26 -0.80 -15.91
C PHE A 76 17.98 -1.80 -15.00
N TYR A 77 17.37 -2.14 -13.86
CA TYR A 77 17.96 -3.00 -12.84
C TYR A 77 17.89 -4.49 -13.14
N LYS A 78 17.14 -4.92 -14.17
CA LYS A 78 16.75 -6.32 -14.38
C LYS A 78 17.91 -7.31 -14.50
N ASP A 79 19.05 -6.88 -15.03
CA ASP A 79 20.22 -7.73 -15.31
C ASP A 79 21.30 -7.63 -14.23
N MET A 80 20.99 -7.01 -13.08
CA MET A 80 21.95 -6.75 -12.00
C MET A 80 22.09 -7.89 -10.98
N LYS A 81 21.36 -8.99 -11.16
CA LYS A 81 21.29 -10.12 -10.22
C LYS A 81 22.69 -10.62 -9.82
N GLU A 82 23.53 -10.82 -10.82
CA GLU A 82 24.87 -11.43 -10.66
C GLU A 82 25.98 -10.39 -10.37
N LEU A 83 25.63 -9.12 -10.13
CA LEU A 83 26.62 -8.13 -9.76
C LEU A 83 27.21 -8.44 -8.37
N PRO A 84 28.53 -8.26 -8.18
CA PRO A 84 29.13 -8.32 -6.86
C PRO A 84 28.48 -7.31 -5.90
N ASP A 85 28.34 -7.70 -4.63
CA ASP A 85 27.64 -6.89 -3.62
C ASP A 85 28.21 -5.47 -3.46
N TYR A 86 29.54 -5.31 -3.55
CA TYR A 86 30.18 -3.99 -3.44
C TYR A 86 29.82 -3.05 -4.61
N VAL A 87 29.37 -3.60 -5.75
CA VAL A 87 28.86 -2.84 -6.89
C VAL A 87 27.36 -2.60 -6.72
N ALA A 88 26.60 -3.67 -6.46
CA ALA A 88 25.14 -3.61 -6.39
C ALA A 88 24.63 -2.71 -5.25
N LYS A 89 25.33 -2.69 -4.11
CA LYS A 89 24.95 -1.88 -2.94
C LYS A 89 24.83 -0.38 -3.26
N LYS A 90 25.57 0.12 -4.26
CA LYS A 90 25.57 1.54 -4.66
C LYS A 90 24.21 2.02 -5.21
N TYR A 91 23.38 1.10 -5.69
CA TYR A 91 22.07 1.39 -6.27
C TYR A 91 20.93 1.42 -5.23
N ILE A 92 21.15 0.89 -4.02
CA ILE A 92 20.12 0.85 -2.97
C ILE A 92 19.55 2.23 -2.65
N PRO A 93 20.34 3.32 -2.54
CA PRO A 93 19.78 4.65 -2.31
C PRO A 93 18.81 5.12 -3.41
N ASP A 94 19.05 4.77 -4.67
CA ASP A 94 18.09 5.11 -5.75
C ASP A 94 16.82 4.27 -5.67
N ILE A 95 16.95 2.97 -5.37
CA ILE A 95 15.79 2.09 -5.17
C ILE A 95 14.92 2.61 -4.02
N SER A 96 15.51 2.94 -2.87
CA SER A 96 14.79 3.50 -1.72
C SER A 96 14.14 4.85 -2.02
N ARG A 97 14.84 5.74 -2.77
CA ARG A 97 14.24 7.00 -3.26
C ARG A 97 12.97 6.73 -4.06
N ARG A 98 12.98 5.74 -4.97
CA ARG A 98 11.81 5.41 -5.80
C ARG A 98 10.63 4.90 -4.96
N TYR A 99 10.87 4.11 -3.91
CA TYR A 99 9.79 3.70 -2.99
C TYR A 99 9.13 4.90 -2.31
N ILE A 100 9.94 5.86 -1.82
CA ILE A 100 9.43 7.09 -1.20
C ILE A 100 8.63 7.94 -2.20
N GLU A 101 9.04 7.98 -3.46
CA GLU A 101 8.30 8.69 -4.50
C GLU A 101 6.96 8.04 -4.81
N LEU A 102 6.91 6.70 -4.86
CA LEU A 102 5.65 5.99 -5.04
C LEU A 102 4.73 6.14 -3.81
N GLU A 103 5.27 6.13 -2.59
CA GLU A 103 4.49 6.41 -1.37
C GLU A 103 3.81 7.79 -1.45
N LYS A 104 4.53 8.81 -1.91
CA LYS A 104 3.97 10.14 -2.14
C LYS A 104 2.87 10.13 -3.21
N ARG A 105 3.04 9.31 -4.23
CA ARG A 105 2.08 9.17 -5.34
C ARG A 105 0.76 8.52 -4.88
N ILE A 106 0.77 7.64 -3.88
CA ILE A 106 -0.44 7.04 -3.30
C ILE A 106 -1.45 8.12 -2.90
N LYS A 107 -1.03 9.14 -2.15
CA LYS A 107 -1.95 10.20 -1.68
C LYS A 107 -2.59 10.98 -2.82
N VAL A 108 -1.81 11.24 -3.87
CA VAL A 108 -2.31 11.93 -5.07
C VAL A 108 -3.35 11.05 -5.77
N LEU A 109 -3.07 9.75 -5.89
CA LEU A 109 -3.98 8.77 -6.47
C LEU A 109 -5.27 8.63 -5.67
N GLU A 110 -5.18 8.48 -4.35
CA GLU A 110 -6.32 8.43 -3.43
C GLU A 110 -7.19 9.67 -3.62
N SER A 111 -6.59 10.86 -3.52
CA SER A 111 -7.33 12.11 -3.71
C SER A 111 -7.98 12.21 -5.09
N THR A 112 -7.31 11.72 -6.14
CA THR A 112 -7.82 11.74 -7.51
C THR A 112 -9.01 10.79 -7.66
N LEU A 113 -8.90 9.57 -7.14
CA LEU A 113 -9.99 8.58 -7.14
C LEU A 113 -11.21 9.10 -6.37
N TRP A 114 -11.00 9.64 -5.16
CA TRP A 114 -12.09 10.14 -4.34
C TRP A 114 -12.86 11.30 -4.98
N ALA A 115 -12.18 12.10 -5.80
CA ALA A 115 -12.77 13.22 -6.55
C ALA A 115 -13.61 12.79 -7.78
N LEU A 116 -13.58 11.51 -8.18
CA LEU A 116 -14.32 11.06 -9.37
C LEU A 116 -15.84 11.19 -9.19
N PRO A 117 -16.55 11.70 -10.22
CA PRO A 117 -18.00 11.84 -10.17
C PRO A 117 -18.66 10.45 -10.23
N ARG A 118 -19.47 10.12 -9.22
CA ARG A 118 -20.19 8.85 -9.15
C ARG A 118 -21.53 9.02 -8.45
N GLU A 119 -22.54 8.32 -8.95
CA GLU A 119 -23.87 8.25 -8.35
C GLU A 119 -24.01 6.92 -7.60
N ASP A 120 -24.82 6.88 -6.54
CA ASP A 120 -25.07 5.65 -5.77
C ASP A 120 -25.67 4.56 -6.68
N ARG A 121 -25.08 3.37 -6.63
CA ARG A 121 -25.40 2.17 -7.42
C ARG A 121 -25.22 2.36 -8.93
N SER A 122 -24.32 3.25 -9.35
CA SER A 122 -24.01 3.47 -10.75
C SER A 122 -22.86 2.60 -11.26
N LEU A 123 -22.67 2.56 -12.59
CA LEU A 123 -21.53 1.88 -13.20
C LEU A 123 -20.21 2.58 -12.84
N GLU A 124 -20.25 3.89 -12.63
CA GLU A 124 -19.12 4.70 -12.18
C GLU A 124 -18.72 4.39 -10.75
N GLU A 125 -19.68 4.12 -9.85
CA GLU A 125 -19.37 3.67 -8.48
C GLU A 125 -18.63 2.33 -8.50
N ASP A 126 -19.14 1.35 -9.24
CA ASP A 126 -18.48 0.03 -9.34
C ASP A 126 -17.07 0.13 -9.98
N ARG A 127 -16.87 1.01 -10.97
CA ARG A 127 -15.53 1.29 -11.52
C ARG A 127 -14.60 1.91 -10.48
N PHE A 128 -15.11 2.86 -9.70
CA PHE A 128 -14.36 3.49 -8.60
C PHE A 128 -13.95 2.45 -7.54
N GLU A 129 -14.85 1.54 -7.17
CA GLU A 129 -14.55 0.46 -6.22
C GLU A 129 -13.43 -0.45 -6.74
N ILE A 130 -13.49 -0.88 -8.01
CA ILE A 130 -12.47 -1.75 -8.59
C ILE A 130 -11.11 -1.02 -8.72
N LEU A 131 -11.10 0.26 -9.06
CA LEU A 131 -9.87 1.06 -9.10
C LEU A 131 -9.23 1.22 -7.71
N THR A 132 -10.06 1.39 -6.68
CA THR A 132 -9.61 1.46 -5.29
C THR A 132 -9.04 0.10 -4.85
N GLU A 133 -9.70 -1.01 -5.20
CA GLU A 133 -9.18 -2.36 -4.96
C GLU A 133 -7.82 -2.57 -5.67
N LEU A 134 -7.67 -2.08 -6.91
CA LEU A 134 -6.39 -2.14 -7.62
C LEU A 134 -5.29 -1.33 -6.93
N LEU A 135 -5.62 -0.15 -6.39
CA LEU A 135 -4.69 0.67 -5.62
C LEU A 135 -4.24 -0.05 -4.34
N ASP A 136 -5.19 -0.58 -3.57
CA ASP A 136 -4.91 -1.35 -2.35
C ASP A 136 -4.01 -2.55 -2.66
N LYS A 137 -4.33 -3.26 -3.74
CA LYS A 137 -3.52 -4.38 -4.22
C LYS A 137 -2.12 -3.97 -4.60
N ALA A 138 -1.95 -2.89 -5.37
CA ALA A 138 -0.63 -2.37 -5.70
C ALA A 138 0.17 -2.01 -4.43
N CYS A 139 -0.49 -1.47 -3.40
CA CYS A 139 0.17 -1.10 -2.15
C CYS A 139 0.71 -2.29 -1.34
N GLN A 140 0.21 -3.52 -1.54
CA GLN A 140 0.78 -4.73 -0.94
C GLN A 140 2.26 -4.94 -1.32
N GLY A 141 2.71 -4.38 -2.44
CA GLY A 141 4.12 -4.39 -2.82
C GLY A 141 5.04 -3.72 -1.79
N PHE A 142 4.56 -2.69 -1.08
CA PHE A 142 5.31 -2.04 0.00
C PHE A 142 5.41 -2.91 1.25
N GLU A 143 4.35 -3.67 1.56
CA GLU A 143 4.35 -4.61 2.69
C GLU A 143 5.36 -5.74 2.44
N ILE A 144 5.38 -6.27 1.21
CA ILE A 144 6.38 -7.28 0.80
C ILE A 144 7.79 -6.70 0.91
N TRP A 145 8.01 -5.46 0.46
CA TRP A 145 9.29 -4.81 0.61
C TRP A 145 9.72 -4.71 2.08
N ASP A 146 8.85 -4.21 2.96
CA ASP A 146 9.17 -4.05 4.39
C ASP A 146 9.45 -5.38 5.09
N GLU A 147 8.76 -6.46 4.73
CA GLU A 147 9.05 -7.80 5.26
C GLU A 147 10.45 -8.31 4.86
N HIS A 148 10.90 -7.97 3.66
CA HIS A 148 12.17 -8.48 3.11
C HIS A 148 13.34 -7.51 3.28
N VAL A 149 13.11 -6.24 3.66
CA VAL A 149 14.15 -5.20 3.67
C VAL A 149 15.33 -5.51 4.58
N GLU A 150 15.10 -6.12 5.74
CA GLU A 150 16.14 -6.45 6.71
C GLU A 150 16.78 -7.84 6.48
N ARG A 151 16.25 -8.63 5.53
CA ARG A 151 16.77 -9.97 5.27
C ARG A 151 18.17 -9.90 4.65
N ASN A 152 19.04 -10.79 5.10
CA ASN A 152 20.39 -10.92 4.56
C ASN A 152 20.35 -11.65 3.21
N ILE A 153 20.15 -10.88 2.13
CA ILE A 153 20.19 -11.35 0.74
C ILE A 153 21.29 -10.59 -0.01
N LYS A 154 21.86 -11.23 -1.03
CA LYS A 154 22.83 -10.59 -1.94
C LYS A 154 22.25 -9.28 -2.49
N TYR A 155 23.06 -8.24 -2.56
CA TYR A 155 22.61 -6.92 -3.02
C TYR A 155 22.20 -6.93 -4.49
N GLY A 156 22.85 -7.72 -5.35
CA GLY A 156 22.45 -7.88 -6.75
C GLY A 156 21.02 -8.44 -6.87
N HIS A 157 20.71 -9.45 -6.06
CA HIS A 157 19.37 -10.02 -5.96
C HIS A 157 18.36 -9.00 -5.44
N ARG A 158 18.72 -8.28 -4.36
CA ARG A 158 17.89 -7.23 -3.76
C ARG A 158 17.51 -6.16 -4.78
N VAL A 159 18.48 -5.62 -5.50
CA VAL A 159 18.27 -4.59 -6.53
C VAL A 159 17.27 -5.07 -7.58
N VAL A 160 17.42 -6.29 -8.08
CA VAL A 160 16.50 -6.85 -9.09
C VAL A 160 15.09 -7.03 -8.52
N LEU A 161 14.96 -7.66 -7.36
CA LEU A 161 13.66 -7.99 -6.77
C LEU A 161 12.89 -6.75 -6.34
N GLU A 162 13.57 -5.81 -5.69
CA GLU A 162 12.97 -4.54 -5.30
C GLU A 162 12.60 -3.69 -6.52
N ALA A 163 13.41 -3.69 -7.59
CA ALA A 163 13.04 -3.03 -8.84
C ALA A 163 11.84 -3.69 -9.53
N ARG A 164 11.68 -5.02 -9.43
CA ARG A 164 10.49 -5.73 -9.93
C ARG A 164 9.22 -5.32 -9.17
N LEU A 165 9.29 -5.19 -7.84
CA LEU A 165 8.18 -4.65 -7.04
C LEU A 165 7.84 -3.22 -7.48
N LEU A 166 8.85 -2.33 -7.53
CA LEU A 166 8.68 -0.94 -7.97
C LEU A 166 8.01 -0.86 -9.34
N HIS A 167 8.48 -1.65 -10.31
CA HIS A 167 7.90 -1.68 -11.65
C HIS A 167 6.43 -2.10 -11.64
N LEU A 168 6.09 -3.13 -10.86
CA LEU A 168 4.71 -3.62 -10.77
C LEU A 168 3.80 -2.55 -10.17
N ILE A 169 4.20 -1.94 -9.04
CA ILE A 169 3.46 -0.86 -8.37
C ILE A 169 3.26 0.32 -9.32
N GLU A 170 4.36 0.81 -9.91
CA GLU A 170 4.37 1.93 -10.86
C GLU A 170 3.41 1.66 -12.03
N SER A 171 3.43 0.46 -12.61
CA SER A 171 2.54 0.11 -13.72
C SER A 171 1.05 0.17 -13.35
N LYS A 172 0.68 -0.18 -12.10
CA LYS A 172 -0.72 -0.12 -11.66
C LYS A 172 -1.14 1.31 -11.37
N PHE A 173 -0.25 2.11 -10.81
CA PHE A 173 -0.48 3.53 -10.61
C PHE A 173 -0.71 4.24 -11.95
N ASP A 174 0.09 3.93 -12.97
CA ASP A 174 -0.08 4.46 -14.32
C ASP A 174 -1.44 4.07 -14.94
N ILE A 175 -1.89 2.83 -14.73
CA ILE A 175 -3.22 2.36 -15.17
C ILE A 175 -4.34 3.18 -14.50
N ILE A 176 -4.24 3.35 -13.18
CA ILE A 176 -5.24 4.10 -12.41
C ILE A 176 -5.30 5.55 -12.88
N GLU A 177 -4.15 6.24 -12.98
CA GLU A 177 -4.11 7.63 -13.43
C GLU A 177 -4.71 7.80 -14.82
N ARG A 178 -4.36 6.91 -15.76
CA ARG A 178 -4.89 6.96 -17.11
C ARG A 178 -6.41 6.80 -17.13
N ILE A 179 -6.96 5.88 -16.35
CA ILE A 179 -8.41 5.67 -16.28
C ILE A 179 -9.09 6.86 -15.61
N CYS A 180 -8.55 7.37 -14.50
CA CYS A 180 -9.08 8.56 -13.83
C CYS A 180 -9.10 9.78 -14.76
N ALA A 181 -8.04 10.00 -15.55
CA ALA A 181 -7.97 11.11 -16.51
C ALA A 181 -9.01 11.02 -17.63
N GLU A 182 -9.52 9.82 -17.89
CA GLU A 182 -10.46 9.52 -18.98
C GLU A 182 -11.80 8.99 -18.46
N PHE A 183 -12.09 9.18 -17.18
CA PHE A 183 -13.17 8.47 -16.49
C PHE A 183 -14.54 8.69 -17.12
N ASP A 184 -14.85 9.93 -17.51
CA ASP A 184 -16.11 10.31 -18.13
C ASP A 184 -16.28 9.81 -19.58
N LYS A 185 -15.21 9.34 -20.24
CA LYS A 185 -15.29 8.90 -21.65
C LYS A 185 -16.22 7.71 -21.87
N LEU A 186 -16.43 6.89 -20.84
CA LEU A 186 -17.28 5.71 -20.90
C LEU A 186 -18.72 5.98 -20.42
N LYS A 187 -19.08 7.24 -20.16
CA LYS A 187 -20.42 7.58 -19.69
C LYS A 187 -21.48 7.18 -20.71
N GLY A 188 -22.38 6.28 -20.30
CA GLY A 188 -23.41 5.72 -21.18
C GLY A 188 -22.92 4.61 -22.13
N ASP A 189 -21.63 4.23 -22.09
CA ASP A 189 -21.08 3.09 -22.83
C ASP A 189 -20.93 1.87 -21.92
N GLN A 190 -22.01 1.11 -21.79
CA GLN A 190 -22.03 -0.08 -20.94
C GLN A 190 -21.06 -1.17 -21.41
N HIS A 191 -20.81 -1.28 -22.72
CA HIS A 191 -19.89 -2.29 -23.25
C HIS A 191 -18.44 -1.93 -22.91
N GLY A 192 -18.06 -0.66 -23.13
CA GLY A 192 -16.75 -0.14 -22.74
C GLY A 192 -16.48 -0.29 -21.24
N VAL A 193 -17.46 0.04 -20.40
CA VAL A 193 -17.36 -0.15 -18.94
C VAL A 193 -17.10 -1.63 -18.60
N ASN A 194 -17.87 -2.57 -19.16
CA ASN A 194 -17.68 -3.98 -18.85
C ASN A 194 -16.28 -4.49 -19.27
N ASN A 195 -15.78 -4.06 -20.42
CA ASN A 195 -14.44 -4.42 -20.87
C ASN A 195 -13.35 -3.85 -19.92
N GLU A 196 -13.49 -2.60 -19.48
CA GLU A 196 -12.56 -2.00 -18.52
C GLU A 196 -12.59 -2.73 -17.18
N ARG A 197 -13.78 -3.10 -16.68
CA ARG A 197 -13.93 -3.88 -15.44
C ARG A 197 -13.24 -5.24 -15.52
N GLU A 198 -13.42 -5.97 -16.62
CA GLU A 198 -12.75 -7.26 -16.83
C GLU A 198 -11.23 -7.10 -16.88
N PHE A 199 -10.75 -6.07 -17.56
CA PHE A 199 -9.34 -5.70 -17.61
C PHE A 199 -8.79 -5.37 -16.21
N LEU A 200 -9.47 -4.54 -15.42
CA LEU A 200 -9.02 -4.18 -14.08
C LEU A 200 -9.00 -5.39 -13.13
N ARG A 201 -10.02 -6.26 -13.20
CA ARG A 201 -10.03 -7.52 -12.44
C ARG A 201 -8.91 -8.46 -12.87
N TYR A 202 -8.52 -8.44 -14.15
CA TYR A 202 -7.34 -9.16 -14.61
C TYR A 202 -6.07 -8.56 -14.00
N GLU A 203 -5.90 -7.25 -13.99
CA GLU A 203 -4.74 -6.57 -13.40
C GLU A 203 -4.61 -6.83 -11.90
N ILE A 204 -5.71 -6.88 -11.16
CA ILE A 204 -5.74 -7.26 -9.74
C ILE A 204 -5.20 -8.68 -9.53
N ARG A 205 -5.70 -9.67 -10.30
CA ARG A 205 -5.21 -11.05 -10.21
C ARG A 205 -3.75 -11.18 -10.66
N HIS A 206 -3.35 -10.38 -11.63
CA HIS A 206 -1.96 -10.33 -12.08
C HIS A 206 -1.04 -9.80 -10.98
N CYS A 207 -1.48 -8.81 -10.19
CA CYS A 207 -0.75 -8.39 -8.98
C CYS A 207 -0.55 -9.56 -8.02
N ASP A 208 -1.61 -10.30 -7.67
CA ASP A 208 -1.52 -11.44 -6.74
C ASP A 208 -0.49 -12.49 -7.22
N LEU A 209 -0.54 -12.84 -8.51
CA LEU A 209 0.41 -13.79 -9.11
C LEU A 209 1.86 -13.27 -9.02
N MET A 210 2.08 -12.04 -9.46
CA MET A 210 3.43 -11.47 -9.52
C MET A 210 4.01 -11.21 -8.14
N PHE A 211 3.20 -10.77 -7.17
CA PHE A 211 3.63 -10.61 -5.80
C PHE A 211 3.99 -11.94 -5.16
N THR A 212 3.22 -12.99 -5.42
CA THR A 212 3.57 -14.35 -4.97
C THR A 212 4.92 -14.78 -5.53
N GLU A 213 5.14 -14.61 -6.84
CA GLU A 213 6.40 -15.00 -7.50
C GLU A 213 7.61 -14.19 -6.98
N ILE A 214 7.46 -12.88 -6.82
CA ILE A 214 8.52 -12.00 -6.33
C ILE A 214 8.82 -12.30 -4.86
N HIS A 215 7.78 -12.48 -4.04
CA HIS A 215 7.94 -12.85 -2.63
C HIS A 215 8.65 -14.20 -2.50
N GLU A 216 8.25 -15.21 -3.28
CA GLU A 216 8.94 -16.51 -3.32
C GLU A 216 10.41 -16.36 -3.72
N SER A 217 10.70 -15.48 -4.67
CA SER A 217 12.07 -15.20 -5.13
C SER A 217 12.92 -14.54 -4.04
N PHE A 218 12.35 -13.64 -3.22
CA PHE A 218 13.02 -13.14 -2.02
C PHE A 218 13.35 -14.27 -1.04
N LEU A 219 12.39 -15.16 -0.78
CA LEU A 219 12.59 -16.31 0.11
C LEU A 219 13.68 -17.25 -0.42
N LYS A 220 13.66 -17.58 -1.70
CA LYS A 220 14.68 -18.40 -2.35
C LYS A 220 16.05 -17.74 -2.26
N SER A 221 16.14 -16.44 -2.54
CA SER A 221 17.37 -15.68 -2.39
C SER A 221 17.91 -15.70 -0.95
N TYR A 222 17.02 -15.65 0.04
CA TYR A 222 17.40 -15.68 1.46
C TYR A 222 17.86 -17.08 1.93
N LEU A 223 17.33 -18.13 1.31
CA LEU A 223 17.68 -19.53 1.58
C LEU A 223 18.80 -20.07 0.67
N ASP A 224 19.46 -19.20 -0.11
CA ASP A 224 20.47 -19.58 -1.10
C ASP A 224 19.99 -20.65 -2.12
N MET A 225 18.72 -20.55 -2.53
CA MET A 225 18.11 -21.40 -3.55
C MET A 225 18.05 -20.70 -4.91
N ASP A 226 18.05 -21.47 -5.99
CA ASP A 226 17.93 -20.96 -7.36
C ASP A 226 16.54 -20.40 -7.66
N TRP A 227 16.50 -19.26 -8.37
CA TRP A 227 15.29 -18.60 -8.86
C TRP A 227 15.57 -17.72 -10.09
#